data_AF-A0A7Y4YBZ2-F1
#
_entry.id   AF-A0A7Y4YBZ2-F1
#
_cell.length_a   1.000
_cell.length_b   1.000
_cell.length_c   1.000
_cell.angle_alpha   90.00
_cell.angle_beta   90.00
_cell.angle_gamma   90.00
#
_symmetry.space_group_name_H-M   'P 1'
#
loop_
_entity.id
_entity.type
_entity.pdbx_description
1 polymer ?
#
loop_
_entity_poly.entity_id
_entity_poly.type
_entity_poly.pdbx_seq_one_letter_code
_entity_poly.pdbx_strand_id
1 'polypeptide(L)'
;MKIVLLAICCFFANQAFSQQEQPPNIFIITTDGFRWQEIFNGADSSIMDNPRFVKDTALLKQLYWHNNIDERRKLLMPFVWKTLAKNGSVYGNRNYNNKVSVANPYRFSYAGYNEIFTGYADNAVIANSKKYNRNQTVLDFLNGQPTYKNKVAAFASWNLFEYIFNKKQSTVYLNSGYQTITHDSLTATEILANGVQQNAVNNLQSTRNDMLTFVTAKEYIQTQHPKVVFIGFGETDEYAHSGKYDDYLQAAHLFDEYLAQLWYLVNKDPFYKKPVL
;
A
#
# COMPACT_ATOMS: atom_id res chain seq x y z
N MET A 1 13.89 -61.32 52.99
CA MET A 1 14.50 -60.01 52.65
C MET A 1 14.98 -60.04 51.21
N LYS A 2 14.24 -59.41 50.28
CA LYS A 2 14.79 -58.85 49.05
C LYS A 2 13.86 -57.74 48.59
N ILE A 3 14.47 -56.58 48.41
CA ILE A 3 13.88 -55.25 48.39
C ILE A 3 13.42 -54.91 46.97
N VAL A 4 12.22 -54.34 46.92
CA VAL A 4 11.62 -53.41 45.95
C VAL A 4 12.57 -52.81 44.90
N LEU A 5 12.15 -52.76 43.63
CA LEU A 5 12.10 -51.51 42.85
C LEU A 5 11.17 -51.66 41.65
N LEU A 6 9.94 -51.17 41.80
CA LEU A 6 8.98 -50.96 40.72
C LEU A 6 9.31 -49.60 40.08
N ALA A 7 9.96 -49.61 38.92
CA ALA A 7 10.26 -48.38 38.19
C ALA A 7 8.99 -47.89 37.48
N ILE A 8 8.30 -46.93 38.09
CA ILE A 8 7.23 -46.17 37.45
C ILE A 8 7.91 -45.14 36.54
N CYS A 9 8.04 -45.48 35.25
CA CYS A 9 8.36 -44.49 34.21
C CYS A 9 7.13 -43.59 34.00
N CYS A 10 7.08 -42.49 34.74
CA CYS A 10 6.22 -41.36 34.39
C CYS A 10 6.70 -40.81 33.05
N PHE A 11 5.99 -41.14 31.97
CA PHE A 11 6.04 -40.41 30.71
C PHE A 11 5.56 -38.98 30.98
N PHE A 12 6.49 -38.07 31.27
CA PHE A 12 6.26 -36.65 31.10
C PHE A 12 6.15 -36.39 29.59
N ALA A 13 4.93 -36.55 29.06
CA ALA A 13 4.59 -35.97 27.78
C ALA A 13 4.71 -34.45 27.94
N ASN A 14 5.86 -33.91 27.52
CA ASN A 14 5.96 -32.49 27.19
C ASN A 14 4.95 -32.24 26.08
N GLN A 15 3.74 -31.85 26.47
CA GLN A 15 2.81 -31.12 25.62
C GLN A 15 3.51 -29.80 25.30
N ALA A 16 4.41 -29.83 24.32
CA ALA A 16 4.82 -28.63 23.63
C ALA A 16 3.53 -28.08 23.02
N PHE A 17 2.88 -27.17 23.74
CA PHE A 17 1.92 -26.28 23.15
C PHE A 17 2.71 -25.51 22.09
N SER A 18 2.65 -26.00 20.85
CA SER A 18 2.88 -25.16 19.69
C SER A 18 1.91 -24.00 19.88
N GLN A 19 2.40 -22.84 20.30
CA GLN A 19 1.61 -21.62 20.21
C GLN A 19 1.18 -21.55 18.75
N GLN A 20 -0.11 -21.76 18.52
CA GLN A 20 -0.66 -21.60 17.20
C GLN A 20 -0.50 -20.12 16.89
N GLU A 21 0.55 -19.79 16.13
CA GLU A 21 0.86 -18.41 15.79
C GLU A 21 -0.40 -17.79 15.21
N GLN A 22 -0.87 -16.71 15.84
CA GLN A 22 -2.01 -15.99 15.33
C GLN A 22 -1.67 -15.56 13.90
N PRO A 23 -2.51 -15.88 12.92
CA PRO A 23 -2.25 -15.56 11.53
C PRO A 23 -2.05 -14.04 11.38
N PRO A 24 -1.05 -13.62 10.59
CA PRO A 24 -0.58 -12.24 10.59
C PRO A 24 -1.65 -11.29 10.03
N ASN A 25 -1.58 -10.05 10.48
CA ASN A 25 -2.24 -8.93 9.81
C ASN A 25 -1.39 -8.50 8.60
N ILE A 26 -2.03 -8.16 7.49
CA ILE A 26 -1.37 -7.90 6.21
C ILE A 26 -1.77 -6.50 5.71
N PHE A 27 -0.77 -5.66 5.43
CA PHE A 27 -0.96 -4.35 4.81
C PHE A 27 -0.22 -4.32 3.48
N ILE A 28 -0.94 -4.12 2.38
CA ILE A 28 -0.41 -3.97 1.03
C ILE A 28 -0.61 -2.51 0.64
N ILE A 29 0.47 -1.78 0.38
CA ILE A 29 0.41 -0.36 0.06
C ILE A 29 1.15 -0.11 -1.24
N THR A 30 0.50 0.55 -2.19
CA THR A 30 1.09 0.87 -3.50
C THR A 30 0.96 2.34 -3.82
N THR A 31 1.86 2.85 -4.64
CA THR A 31 1.71 4.13 -5.34
C THR A 31 1.98 3.90 -6.82
N ASP A 32 1.15 4.43 -7.71
CA ASP A 32 1.26 4.22 -9.16
C ASP A 32 2.25 5.19 -9.81
N GLY A 33 2.86 4.82 -10.94
CA GLY A 33 3.75 5.70 -11.71
C GLY A 33 5.04 6.13 -11.01
N PHE A 34 5.37 5.55 -9.85
CA PHE A 34 6.57 5.90 -9.09
C PHE A 34 7.81 5.17 -9.60
N ARG A 35 8.82 5.94 -9.99
CA ARG A 35 10.02 5.43 -10.63
C ARG A 35 10.98 4.90 -9.57
N TRP A 36 11.64 3.78 -9.90
CA TRP A 36 12.67 3.21 -9.03
C TRP A 36 13.84 4.19 -8.81
N GLN A 37 14.13 5.06 -9.79
CA GLN A 37 15.20 6.05 -9.67
C GLN A 37 15.00 6.96 -8.46
N GLU A 38 13.81 7.53 -8.27
CA GLU A 38 13.52 8.39 -7.12
C GLU A 38 13.60 7.65 -5.78
N ILE A 39 13.10 6.41 -5.74
CA ILE A 39 13.20 5.58 -4.54
C ILE A 39 14.68 5.43 -4.15
N PHE A 40 15.54 4.99 -5.07
CA PHE A 40 16.91 4.60 -4.74
C PHE A 40 17.93 5.74 -4.78
N ASN A 41 17.69 6.77 -5.59
CA ASN A 41 18.64 7.84 -5.84
C ASN A 41 18.16 9.21 -5.32
N GLY A 42 16.91 9.33 -4.87
CA GLY A 42 16.25 10.62 -4.63
C GLY A 42 15.99 11.38 -5.94
N ALA A 43 15.82 12.69 -5.86
CA ALA A 43 15.54 13.51 -7.03
C ALA A 43 16.59 13.38 -8.15
N ASP A 44 16.14 13.51 -9.40
CA ASP A 44 16.92 13.37 -10.64
C ASP A 44 17.26 14.75 -11.20
N SER A 45 18.55 15.11 -11.18
CA SER A 45 19.01 16.42 -11.68
C SER A 45 18.74 16.63 -13.17
N SER A 46 18.65 15.57 -13.97
CA SER A 46 18.38 15.70 -15.41
C SER A 46 16.96 16.21 -15.71
N ILE A 47 16.06 16.16 -14.73
CA ILE A 47 14.67 16.62 -14.83
C ILE A 47 14.44 17.83 -13.93
N MET A 48 14.98 17.80 -12.70
CA MET A 48 14.85 18.86 -11.70
C MET A 48 15.31 20.23 -12.21
N ASP A 49 16.30 20.26 -13.11
CA ASP A 49 16.85 21.50 -13.68
C ASP A 49 16.06 22.05 -14.86
N ASN A 50 15.04 21.33 -15.34
CA ASN A 50 14.33 21.67 -16.56
C ASN A 50 13.03 22.46 -16.25
N PRO A 51 12.95 23.76 -16.61
CA PRO A 51 11.77 24.58 -16.36
C PRO A 51 10.50 24.11 -17.09
N ARG A 52 10.62 23.19 -18.05
CA ARG A 52 9.47 22.54 -18.69
C ARG A 52 8.69 21.68 -17.70
N PHE A 53 9.38 21.05 -16.75
CA PHE A 53 8.79 20.08 -15.83
C PHE A 53 8.73 20.57 -14.38
N VAL A 54 9.43 21.67 -14.06
CA VAL A 54 9.56 22.19 -12.71
C VAL A 54 9.32 23.69 -12.74
N LYS A 55 8.35 24.17 -11.96
CA LYS A 55 8.01 25.59 -11.91
C LYS A 55 9.06 26.42 -11.16
N ASP A 56 9.56 25.90 -10.04
CA ASP A 56 10.58 26.54 -9.22
C ASP A 56 11.73 25.56 -8.94
N THR A 57 12.76 25.62 -9.78
CA THR A 57 13.92 24.71 -9.69
C THR A 57 14.78 25.00 -8.47
N ALA A 58 14.80 26.24 -7.98
CA ALA A 58 15.58 26.63 -6.80
C ALA A 58 14.95 26.06 -5.53
N LEU A 59 13.63 26.19 -5.37
CA LEU A 59 12.90 25.59 -4.27
C LEU A 59 13.02 24.06 -4.29
N LEU A 60 12.85 23.42 -5.45
CA LEU A 60 12.90 21.97 -5.54
C LEU A 60 14.29 21.43 -5.14
N LYS A 61 15.37 22.12 -5.52
CA LYS A 61 16.73 21.79 -5.07
C LYS A 61 16.90 21.95 -3.57
N GLN A 62 16.39 23.04 -3.00
CA GLN A 62 16.46 23.27 -1.56
C GLN A 62 15.77 22.16 -0.76
N LEU A 63 14.64 21.64 -1.28
CA LEU A 63 13.87 20.59 -0.61
C LEU A 63 14.48 19.19 -0.80
N TYR A 64 14.86 18.83 -2.02
CA TYR A 64 15.11 17.43 -2.40
C TYR A 64 16.48 17.14 -3.02
N TRP A 65 17.37 18.12 -3.17
CA TRP A 65 18.70 17.89 -3.74
C TRP A 65 19.80 17.77 -2.69
N HIS A 66 20.68 16.79 -2.91
CA HIS A 66 21.96 16.68 -2.25
C HIS A 66 22.96 15.95 -3.16
N ASN A 67 24.25 16.29 -3.09
CA ASN A 67 25.28 15.67 -3.94
C ASN A 67 25.55 14.20 -3.56
N ASN A 68 25.43 13.88 -2.27
CA ASN A 68 25.44 12.49 -1.79
C ASN A 68 24.05 11.85 -1.99
N ILE A 69 24.02 10.70 -2.69
CA ILE A 69 22.81 9.94 -3.01
C ILE A 69 22.06 9.47 -1.76
N ASP A 70 22.77 9.01 -0.73
CA ASP A 70 22.16 8.51 0.51
C ASP A 70 21.42 9.60 1.27
N GLU A 71 21.95 10.82 1.26
CA GLU A 71 21.25 11.97 1.82
C GLU A 71 20.10 12.42 0.91
N ARG A 72 20.31 12.42 -0.41
CA ARG A 72 19.28 12.84 -1.37
C ARG A 72 18.01 11.98 -1.31
N ARG A 73 18.16 10.66 -1.23
CA ARG A 73 17.00 9.75 -1.08
C ARG A 73 16.30 9.91 0.28
N LYS A 74 17.04 10.26 1.35
CA LYS A 74 16.46 10.57 2.68
C LYS A 74 15.74 11.92 2.71
N LEU A 75 16.11 12.88 1.87
CA LEU A 75 15.37 14.13 1.71
C LEU A 75 14.00 13.87 1.06
N LEU A 76 13.97 13.03 0.02
CA LEU A 76 12.73 12.70 -0.67
C LEU A 76 11.83 11.74 0.11
N MET A 77 12.38 10.66 0.67
CA MET A 77 11.63 9.62 1.39
C MET A 77 12.26 9.31 2.76
N PRO A 78 12.17 10.24 3.72
CA PRO A 78 12.81 10.10 5.01
C PRO A 78 12.37 8.85 5.78
N PHE A 79 11.09 8.50 5.81
CA PHE A 79 10.58 7.36 6.57
C PHE A 79 11.08 6.04 5.97
N VAL A 80 11.00 5.87 4.65
CA VAL A 80 11.51 4.67 3.97
C VAL A 80 12.98 4.46 4.30
N TRP A 81 13.83 5.49 4.15
CA TRP A 81 15.28 5.32 4.27
C TRP A 81 15.82 5.40 5.70
N LYS A 82 15.16 6.14 6.60
CA LYS A 82 15.61 6.26 8.00
C LYS A 82 15.01 5.18 8.90
N THR A 83 13.84 4.63 8.55
CA THR A 83 13.08 3.71 9.40
C THR A 83 12.80 2.38 8.71
N LEU A 84 12.06 2.37 7.59
CA LEU A 84 11.56 1.12 6.99
C LEU A 84 12.71 0.22 6.51
N ALA A 85 13.71 0.78 5.82
CA ALA A 85 14.88 0.05 5.34
C ALA A 85 15.73 -0.58 6.46
N LYS A 86 15.62 -0.10 7.71
CA LYS A 86 16.31 -0.69 8.87
C LYS A 86 15.50 -1.81 9.54
N ASN A 87 14.17 -1.81 9.36
CA ASN A 87 13.24 -2.74 10.00
C ASN A 87 12.60 -3.71 8.99
N GLY A 88 13.13 -3.77 7.77
CA GLY A 88 12.55 -4.51 6.67
C GLY A 88 13.56 -4.71 5.54
N SER A 89 13.05 -4.99 4.34
CA SER A 89 13.88 -5.23 3.16
C SER A 89 13.38 -4.40 1.99
N VAL A 90 14.32 -3.86 1.20
CA VAL A 90 14.04 -3.04 0.03
C VAL A 90 14.64 -3.73 -1.19
N TYR A 91 13.80 -4.00 -2.20
CA TYR A 91 14.17 -4.69 -3.44
C TYR A 91 13.90 -3.81 -4.66
N GLY A 92 14.56 -4.09 -5.78
CA GLY A 92 14.35 -3.39 -7.05
C GLY A 92 15.43 -2.35 -7.42
N ASN A 93 16.54 -2.30 -6.67
CA ASN A 93 17.64 -1.39 -7.01
C ASN A 93 18.42 -1.89 -8.23
N ARG A 94 18.13 -1.31 -9.39
CA ARG A 94 18.71 -1.73 -10.67
C ARG A 94 20.20 -1.39 -10.80
N ASN A 95 20.73 -0.47 -9.99
CA ASN A 95 22.18 -0.21 -9.93
C ASN A 95 22.96 -1.43 -9.42
N TYR A 96 22.30 -2.32 -8.67
CA TYR A 96 22.85 -3.59 -8.18
C TYR A 96 22.31 -4.81 -8.94
N ASN A 97 21.76 -4.62 -10.15
CA ASN A 97 21.09 -5.66 -10.93
C ASN A 97 19.96 -6.40 -10.16
N ASN A 98 19.39 -5.75 -9.14
CA ASN A 98 18.24 -6.27 -8.40
C ASN A 98 16.95 -5.83 -9.13
N LYS A 99 16.19 -6.81 -9.63
CA LYS A 99 15.00 -6.56 -10.45
C LYS A 99 13.75 -7.00 -9.69
N VAL A 100 12.81 -6.06 -9.57
CA VAL A 100 11.39 -6.33 -9.29
C VAL A 100 10.66 -5.83 -10.54
N SER A 101 10.32 -6.74 -11.45
CA SER A 101 9.74 -6.41 -12.75
C SER A 101 8.48 -7.22 -12.96
N VAL A 102 7.47 -6.58 -13.54
CA VAL A 102 6.26 -7.26 -14.02
C VAL A 102 6.60 -8.22 -15.16
N ALA A 103 5.88 -9.33 -15.23
CA ALA A 103 6.00 -10.32 -16.27
C ALA A 103 5.10 -10.00 -17.49
N ASN A 104 4.05 -9.20 -17.33
CA ASN A 104 3.16 -8.83 -18.43
C ASN A 104 3.91 -8.00 -19.49
N PRO A 105 3.59 -8.21 -20.77
CA PRO A 105 4.28 -7.53 -21.87
C PRO A 105 3.90 -6.05 -22.01
N TYR A 106 2.81 -5.61 -21.37
CA TYR A 106 2.20 -4.30 -21.65
C TYR A 106 2.65 -3.18 -20.73
N ARG A 107 2.99 -3.50 -19.47
CA ARG A 107 3.52 -2.59 -18.45
C ARG A 107 2.64 -1.36 -18.15
N PHE A 108 1.32 -1.48 -18.32
CA PHE A 108 0.36 -0.48 -17.82
C PHE A 108 -0.27 -0.94 -16.50
N SER A 109 -0.88 0.01 -15.78
CA SER A 109 -1.36 -0.14 -14.40
C SER A 109 -2.26 -1.36 -14.17
N TYR A 110 -3.34 -1.56 -14.94
CA TYR A 110 -4.24 -2.71 -14.72
C TYR A 110 -3.47 -4.03 -14.79
N ALA A 111 -2.70 -4.29 -15.85
CA ALA A 111 -1.95 -5.54 -15.97
C ALA A 111 -0.95 -5.73 -14.81
N GLY A 112 -0.28 -4.65 -14.38
CA GLY A 112 0.59 -4.66 -13.19
C GLY A 112 -0.15 -5.00 -11.90
N TYR A 113 -1.30 -4.36 -11.63
CA TYR A 113 -2.11 -4.66 -10.46
C TYR A 113 -2.69 -6.07 -10.51
N ASN A 114 -3.12 -6.56 -11.69
CA ASN A 114 -3.53 -7.95 -11.84
C ASN A 114 -2.42 -8.89 -11.38
N GLU A 115 -1.18 -8.68 -11.81
CA GLU A 115 -0.05 -9.50 -11.35
C GLU A 115 0.17 -9.45 -9.84
N ILE A 116 0.14 -8.24 -9.24
CA ILE A 116 0.31 -8.07 -7.79
C ILE A 116 -0.73 -8.91 -7.03
N PHE A 117 -1.99 -8.87 -7.48
CA PHE A 117 -3.10 -9.45 -6.73
C PHE A 117 -3.47 -10.88 -7.12
N THR A 118 -2.97 -11.40 -8.24
CA THR A 118 -3.25 -12.77 -8.70
C THR A 118 -2.01 -13.66 -8.69
N GLY A 119 -0.81 -13.05 -8.68
CA GLY A 119 0.47 -13.76 -8.70
C GLY A 119 0.93 -14.18 -10.11
N TYR A 120 0.21 -13.82 -11.18
CA TYR A 120 0.59 -14.15 -12.55
C TYR A 120 0.16 -13.08 -13.56
N ALA A 121 0.89 -13.03 -14.69
CA ALA A 121 0.54 -12.16 -15.81
C ALA A 121 -0.66 -12.74 -16.58
N ASP A 122 -1.68 -11.92 -16.80
CA ASP A 122 -2.84 -12.28 -17.63
C ASP A 122 -2.79 -11.53 -18.97
N ASN A 123 -2.53 -12.28 -20.03
CA ASN A 123 -2.46 -11.75 -21.40
C ASN A 123 -3.82 -11.27 -21.93
N ALA A 124 -4.94 -11.55 -21.25
CA ALA A 124 -6.25 -11.01 -21.60
C ALA A 124 -6.45 -9.57 -21.08
N VAL A 125 -5.67 -9.15 -20.08
CA VAL A 125 -5.68 -7.77 -19.57
C VAL A 125 -4.77 -6.93 -20.45
N ILE A 126 -5.34 -6.38 -21.54
CA ILE A 126 -4.60 -5.67 -22.59
C ILE A 126 -4.78 -4.13 -22.60
N ALA A 127 -5.53 -3.57 -21.64
CA ALA A 127 -5.69 -2.12 -21.46
C ALA A 127 -6.17 -1.74 -20.06
N ASN A 128 -5.94 -0.48 -19.67
CA ASN A 128 -6.60 0.20 -18.55
C ASN A 128 -8.07 0.49 -18.88
N SER A 129 -8.89 -0.57 -18.95
CA SER A 129 -10.30 -0.49 -19.34
C SER A 129 -11.24 -0.92 -18.21
N LYS A 130 -12.46 -0.38 -18.22
CA LYS A 130 -13.55 -0.73 -17.30
C LYS A 130 -14.12 -2.14 -17.59
N LYS A 131 -13.26 -3.16 -17.51
CA LYS A 131 -13.59 -4.57 -17.70
C LYS A 131 -13.27 -5.32 -16.41
N TYR A 132 -14.26 -6.01 -15.86
CA TYR A 132 -14.07 -6.76 -14.62
C TYR A 132 -13.03 -7.88 -14.79
N ASN A 133 -12.12 -7.97 -13.83
CA ASN A 133 -11.11 -9.00 -13.78
C ASN A 133 -11.78 -10.36 -13.58
N ARG A 134 -11.37 -11.36 -14.37
CA ARG A 134 -11.91 -12.72 -14.27
C ARG A 134 -11.14 -13.57 -13.27
N ASN A 135 -9.94 -13.12 -12.88
CA ASN A 135 -9.08 -13.82 -11.96
C ASN A 135 -9.51 -13.53 -10.51
N GLN A 136 -9.48 -14.57 -9.67
CA GLN A 136 -9.65 -14.37 -8.23
C GLN A 136 -8.41 -13.66 -7.67
N THR A 137 -8.63 -12.60 -6.90
CA THR A 137 -7.54 -11.91 -6.23
C THR A 137 -7.18 -12.58 -4.92
N VAL A 138 -5.96 -12.36 -4.43
CA VAL A 138 -5.53 -12.76 -3.09
C VAL A 138 -6.40 -12.13 -2.01
N LEU A 139 -6.93 -10.92 -2.23
CA LEU A 139 -7.87 -10.27 -1.31
C LEU A 139 -9.20 -11.05 -1.23
N ASP A 140 -9.76 -11.46 -2.37
CA ASP A 140 -10.96 -12.30 -2.42
C ASP A 140 -10.73 -13.66 -1.78
N PHE A 141 -9.61 -14.29 -2.11
CA PHE A 141 -9.23 -15.58 -1.53
C PHE A 141 -9.15 -15.49 0.00
N LEU A 142 -8.45 -14.48 0.54
CA LEU A 142 -8.33 -14.24 1.97
C LEU A 142 -9.70 -13.93 2.60
N ASN A 143 -10.54 -13.12 1.96
CA ASN A 143 -11.88 -12.82 2.47
C ASN A 143 -12.81 -14.05 2.53
N GLY A 144 -12.49 -15.12 1.80
CA GLY A 144 -13.15 -16.43 1.90
C GLY A 144 -12.65 -17.31 3.05
N GLN A 145 -11.46 -17.04 3.62
CA GLN A 145 -10.88 -17.89 4.65
C GLN A 145 -11.48 -17.61 6.03
N PRO A 146 -11.76 -18.63 6.86
CA PRO A 146 -12.36 -18.45 8.18
C PRO A 146 -11.67 -17.40 9.06
N THR A 147 -10.34 -17.34 9.00
CA THR A 147 -9.50 -16.39 9.75
C THR A 147 -9.71 -14.92 9.37
N TYR A 148 -9.94 -14.65 8.08
CA TYR A 148 -9.93 -13.30 7.50
C TYR A 148 -11.29 -12.87 6.96
N LYS A 149 -12.29 -13.75 7.03
CA LYS A 149 -13.64 -13.51 6.52
C LYS A 149 -14.23 -12.22 7.08
N ASN A 150 -14.66 -11.34 6.17
CA ASN A 150 -15.20 -10.01 6.46
C ASN A 150 -14.22 -9.08 7.21
N LYS A 151 -12.91 -9.37 7.17
CA LYS A 151 -11.84 -8.56 7.76
C LYS A 151 -10.82 -8.13 6.69
N VAL A 152 -11.25 -8.09 5.43
CA VAL A 152 -10.46 -7.64 4.29
C VAL A 152 -11.07 -6.35 3.74
N ALA A 153 -10.26 -5.30 3.64
CA ALA A 153 -10.68 -4.01 3.14
C ALA A 153 -9.66 -3.44 2.13
N ALA A 154 -10.17 -2.70 1.16
CA ALA A 154 -9.40 -2.08 0.09
C ALA A 154 -9.81 -0.61 -0.08
N PHE A 155 -8.80 0.24 -0.19
CA PHE A 155 -8.95 1.67 -0.45
C PHE A 155 -8.09 2.03 -1.63
N ALA A 156 -8.61 2.81 -2.58
CA ALA A 156 -7.80 3.21 -3.71
C ALA A 156 -8.16 4.60 -4.23
N SER A 157 -7.15 5.32 -4.69
CA SER A 157 -7.33 6.59 -5.37
C SER A 157 -7.93 6.37 -6.76
N TRP A 158 -7.47 5.39 -7.51
CA TRP A 158 -7.95 5.14 -8.87
C TRP A 158 -9.28 4.37 -8.89
N ASN A 159 -10.28 4.88 -9.63
CA ASN A 159 -11.59 4.24 -9.71
C ASN A 159 -11.58 2.88 -10.44
N LEU A 160 -10.53 2.55 -11.19
CA LEU A 160 -10.48 1.29 -11.94
C LEU A 160 -10.29 0.06 -11.03
N PHE A 161 -9.96 0.26 -9.75
CA PHE A 161 -9.92 -0.83 -8.77
C PHE A 161 -11.28 -1.52 -8.57
N GLU A 162 -12.42 -0.86 -8.86
CA GLU A 162 -13.73 -1.54 -8.95
C GLU A 162 -13.72 -2.71 -9.94
N TYR A 163 -12.96 -2.57 -11.03
CA TYR A 163 -12.88 -3.55 -12.09
C TYR A 163 -11.76 -4.56 -11.83
N ILE A 164 -10.59 -4.09 -11.36
CA ILE A 164 -9.44 -4.93 -11.02
C ILE A 164 -9.80 -5.95 -9.93
N PHE A 165 -10.58 -5.56 -8.93
CA PHE A 165 -11.06 -6.43 -7.85
C PHE A 165 -12.43 -7.05 -8.11
N ASN A 166 -12.96 -6.90 -9.33
CA ASN A 166 -14.25 -7.45 -9.71
C ASN A 166 -15.35 -7.20 -8.67
N LYS A 167 -15.63 -5.92 -8.37
CA LYS A 167 -16.57 -5.54 -7.30
C LYS A 167 -17.99 -6.09 -7.48
N LYS A 168 -18.34 -6.52 -8.69
CA LYS A 168 -19.61 -7.21 -8.99
C LYS A 168 -19.72 -8.58 -8.30
N GLN A 169 -18.61 -9.28 -8.12
CA GLN A 169 -18.56 -10.62 -7.52
C GLN A 169 -17.88 -10.62 -6.14
N SER A 170 -16.92 -9.72 -5.93
CA SER A 170 -16.17 -9.60 -4.69
C SER A 170 -17.02 -9.07 -3.54
N THR A 171 -16.90 -9.75 -2.40
CA THR A 171 -17.46 -9.31 -1.11
C THR A 171 -16.46 -8.51 -0.27
N VAL A 172 -15.25 -8.25 -0.78
CA VAL A 172 -14.25 -7.39 -0.11
C VAL A 172 -14.82 -5.97 0.00
N TYR A 173 -14.65 -5.34 1.16
CA TYR A 173 -14.98 -3.92 1.30
C TYR A 173 -14.03 -3.11 0.40
N LEU A 174 -14.58 -2.30 -0.50
CA LEU A 174 -13.81 -1.47 -1.42
C LEU A 174 -14.37 -0.06 -1.41
N ASN A 175 -13.51 0.93 -1.16
CA ASN A 175 -13.78 2.34 -1.41
C ASN A 175 -12.69 2.89 -2.35
N SER A 176 -13.06 3.12 -3.61
CA SER A 176 -12.12 3.54 -4.67
C SER A 176 -12.61 4.77 -5.44
N GLY A 177 -11.68 5.63 -5.84
CA GLY A 177 -12.03 6.89 -6.50
C GLY A 177 -12.92 7.76 -5.60
N TYR A 178 -13.77 8.57 -6.20
CA TYR A 178 -14.68 9.48 -5.50
C TYR A 178 -15.98 8.81 -5.03
N GLN A 179 -15.96 7.50 -4.78
CA GLN A 179 -17.11 6.81 -4.18
C GLN A 179 -17.47 7.44 -2.83
N THR A 180 -18.76 7.75 -2.67
CA THR A 180 -19.30 8.23 -1.39
C THR A 180 -19.31 7.07 -0.40
N ILE A 181 -18.82 7.32 0.81
CA ILE A 181 -18.86 6.37 1.92
C ILE A 181 -20.29 6.32 2.46
N THR A 182 -20.88 5.14 2.55
CA THR A 182 -22.27 4.96 2.99
C THR A 182 -22.39 3.80 3.99
N HIS A 183 -22.93 4.09 5.17
CA HIS A 183 -23.45 3.14 6.17
C HIS A 183 -24.20 3.90 7.28
N ASP A 184 -24.89 3.17 8.16
CA ASP A 184 -25.86 3.70 9.13
C ASP A 184 -25.26 4.66 10.18
N SER A 185 -23.94 4.69 10.35
CA SER A 185 -23.28 5.47 11.40
C SER A 185 -21.92 5.96 10.92
N LEU A 186 -21.94 6.93 9.99
CA LEU A 186 -20.74 7.59 9.51
C LEU A 186 -20.04 8.34 10.65
N THR A 187 -18.72 8.28 10.70
CA THR A 187 -17.94 9.11 11.62
C THR A 187 -17.82 10.55 11.11
N ALA A 188 -17.41 11.47 11.98
CA ALA A 188 -17.17 12.85 11.57
C ALA A 188 -16.11 12.94 10.45
N THR A 189 -15.08 12.09 10.49
CA THR A 189 -14.06 11.99 9.43
C THR A 189 -14.69 11.58 8.10
N GLU A 190 -15.58 10.59 8.09
CA GLU A 190 -16.23 10.10 6.87
C GLU A 190 -17.22 11.11 6.30
N ILE A 191 -17.98 11.80 7.15
CA ILE A 191 -18.89 12.88 6.75
C ILE A 191 -18.10 14.02 6.09
N LEU A 192 -16.98 14.44 6.71
CA LEU A 192 -16.12 15.47 6.17
C LEU A 192 -15.46 15.02 4.86
N ALA A 193 -14.96 13.78 4.78
CA ALA A 193 -14.38 13.24 3.55
C ALA A 193 -15.40 13.23 2.40
N ASN A 194 -16.64 12.78 2.65
CA ASN A 194 -17.72 12.84 1.68
C ASN A 194 -18.01 14.29 1.25
N GLY A 195 -18.10 15.21 2.20
CA GLY A 195 -18.31 16.63 1.91
C GLY A 195 -17.20 17.24 1.06
N VAL A 196 -15.94 16.95 1.35
CA VAL A 196 -14.80 17.42 0.55
C VAL A 196 -14.83 16.79 -0.84
N GLN A 197 -15.04 15.48 -0.96
CA GLN A 197 -15.11 14.80 -2.26
C GLN A 197 -16.19 15.41 -3.17
N GLN A 198 -17.37 15.74 -2.62
CA GLN A 198 -18.48 16.31 -3.38
C GLN A 198 -18.27 17.77 -3.81
N ASN A 199 -17.50 18.54 -3.04
CA ASN A 199 -17.37 19.99 -3.24
C ASN A 199 -16.00 20.43 -3.79
N ALA A 200 -14.95 19.64 -3.58
CA ALA A 200 -13.58 20.02 -3.92
C ALA A 200 -13.13 19.50 -5.30
N VAL A 201 -13.90 18.62 -5.94
CA VAL A 201 -13.45 17.89 -7.12
C VAL A 201 -14.44 18.01 -8.26
N ASN A 202 -14.05 18.72 -9.31
CA ASN A 202 -14.74 18.65 -10.60
C ASN A 202 -14.73 17.19 -11.07
N ASN A 203 -15.92 16.65 -11.34
CA ASN A 203 -16.29 15.26 -11.68
C ASN A 203 -15.56 14.58 -12.87
N LEU A 204 -14.33 14.99 -13.21
CA LEU A 204 -13.61 14.64 -14.44
C LEU A 204 -12.31 13.85 -14.20
N GLN A 205 -11.85 13.65 -12.95
CA GLN A 205 -10.63 12.87 -12.67
C GLN A 205 -10.96 11.42 -12.29
N SER A 206 -10.24 10.47 -12.88
CA SER A 206 -10.35 9.03 -12.54
C SER A 206 -9.69 8.66 -11.23
N THR A 207 -8.79 9.51 -10.74
CA THR A 207 -7.95 9.27 -9.56
C THR A 207 -8.32 10.29 -8.50
N ARG A 208 -8.69 9.81 -7.32
CA ARG A 208 -8.94 10.62 -6.14
C ARG A 208 -7.63 11.15 -5.57
N ASN A 209 -7.63 12.37 -5.06
CA ASN A 209 -6.52 12.91 -4.29
C ASN A 209 -6.11 11.94 -3.15
N ASP A 210 -4.81 11.65 -3.03
CA ASP A 210 -4.33 10.56 -2.18
C ASP A 210 -4.58 10.83 -0.70
N MET A 211 -4.65 12.10 -0.27
CA MET A 211 -5.00 12.45 1.11
C MET A 211 -6.39 11.95 1.48
N LEU A 212 -7.37 12.06 0.57
CA LEU A 212 -8.73 11.55 0.83
C LEU A 212 -8.74 10.03 0.93
N THR A 213 -7.99 9.33 0.07
CA THR A 213 -7.79 7.87 0.19
C THR A 213 -7.14 7.51 1.52
N PHE A 214 -6.09 8.24 1.92
CA PHE A 214 -5.37 8.01 3.15
C PHE A 214 -6.25 8.19 4.40
N VAL A 215 -6.96 9.31 4.52
CA VAL A 215 -7.79 9.59 5.71
C VAL A 215 -8.97 8.62 5.83
N THR A 216 -9.62 8.27 4.71
CA THR A 216 -10.70 7.27 4.71
C THR A 216 -10.18 5.89 5.09
N ALA A 217 -9.04 5.45 4.54
CA ALA A 217 -8.44 4.18 4.91
C ALA A 217 -8.03 4.15 6.39
N LYS A 218 -7.38 5.21 6.87
CA LYS A 218 -6.93 5.35 8.26
C LYS A 218 -8.10 5.29 9.25
N GLU A 219 -9.18 6.01 8.98
CA GLU A 219 -10.40 5.98 9.80
C GLU A 219 -10.99 4.57 9.87
N TYR A 220 -11.07 3.87 8.74
CA TYR A 220 -11.57 2.49 8.71
C TYR A 220 -10.65 1.53 9.47
N ILE A 221 -9.33 1.66 9.34
CA ILE A 221 -8.35 0.84 10.06
C ILE A 221 -8.54 0.97 11.57
N GLN A 222 -8.79 2.19 12.06
CA GLN A 222 -8.96 2.52 13.48
C GLN A 222 -10.31 2.07 14.05
N THR A 223 -11.37 2.11 13.24
CA THR A 223 -12.73 1.84 13.73
C THR A 223 -13.16 0.39 13.51
N GLN A 224 -12.68 -0.25 12.43
CA GLN A 224 -13.12 -1.59 12.01
C GLN A 224 -12.08 -2.68 12.24
N HIS A 225 -10.83 -2.33 12.51
CA HIS A 225 -9.73 -3.27 12.73
C HIS A 225 -9.65 -4.43 11.70
N PRO A 226 -9.64 -4.15 10.38
CA PRO A 226 -9.45 -5.17 9.36
C PRO A 226 -8.12 -5.91 9.56
N LYS A 227 -8.08 -7.20 9.22
CA LYS A 227 -6.85 -8.01 9.28
C LYS A 227 -6.02 -7.95 8.00
N VAL A 228 -6.65 -7.64 6.87
CA VAL A 228 -5.98 -7.46 5.57
C VAL A 228 -6.43 -6.14 4.98
N VAL A 229 -5.48 -5.27 4.66
CA VAL A 229 -5.76 -3.96 4.11
C VAL A 229 -4.94 -3.74 2.86
N PHE A 230 -5.60 -3.32 1.78
CA PHE A 230 -4.94 -2.74 0.62
C PHE A 230 -5.20 -1.23 0.55
N ILE A 231 -4.16 -0.44 0.28
CA ILE A 231 -4.25 0.99 0.00
C ILE A 231 -3.46 1.32 -1.26
N GLY A 232 -4.15 1.80 -2.30
CA GLY A 232 -3.55 2.19 -3.58
C GLY A 232 -3.60 3.69 -3.81
N PHE A 233 -2.44 4.33 -3.87
CA PHE A 233 -2.26 5.75 -4.17
C PHE A 233 -1.91 5.97 -5.64
N GLY A 234 -2.19 7.16 -6.18
CA GLY A 234 -2.10 7.43 -7.62
C GLY A 234 -1.54 8.80 -8.02
N GLU A 235 -1.33 9.74 -7.11
CA GLU A 235 -0.93 11.10 -7.51
C GLU A 235 0.46 11.17 -8.15
N THR A 236 1.38 10.27 -7.80
CA THR A 236 2.66 10.17 -8.51
C THR A 236 2.48 9.83 -9.99
N ASP A 237 1.48 9.05 -10.38
CA ASP A 237 1.20 8.76 -11.79
C ASP A 237 0.57 9.96 -12.51
N GLU A 238 -0.41 10.61 -11.87
CA GLU A 238 -1.10 11.79 -12.43
C GLU A 238 -0.12 12.94 -12.73
N TYR A 239 0.81 13.21 -11.82
CA TYR A 239 1.83 14.25 -12.01
C TYR A 239 2.92 13.85 -13.00
N ALA A 240 3.29 12.56 -13.07
CA ALA A 240 4.20 12.07 -14.09
C ALA A 240 3.59 12.23 -15.50
N HIS A 241 2.32 11.87 -15.70
CA HIS A 241 1.61 12.07 -16.95
C HIS A 241 1.45 13.53 -17.35
N SER A 242 1.26 14.40 -16.35
CA SER A 242 1.16 15.85 -16.56
C SER A 242 2.51 16.53 -16.79
N GLY A 243 3.63 15.81 -16.66
CA GLY A 243 4.97 16.37 -16.77
C GLY A 243 5.30 17.38 -15.68
N LYS A 244 4.76 17.22 -14.46
CA LYS A 244 4.98 18.13 -13.33
C LYS A 244 5.87 17.45 -12.29
N TYR A 245 7.17 17.56 -12.48
CA TYR A 245 8.15 16.86 -11.66
C TYR A 245 8.27 17.42 -10.24
N ASP A 246 8.00 18.70 -10.04
CA ASP A 246 7.87 19.31 -8.72
C ASP A 246 6.71 18.72 -7.91
N ASP A 247 5.52 18.65 -8.51
CA ASP A 247 4.34 18.04 -7.88
C ASP A 247 4.53 16.53 -7.69
N TYR A 248 5.22 15.85 -8.63
CA TYR A 248 5.60 14.44 -8.53
C TYR A 248 6.46 14.14 -7.31
N LEU A 249 7.51 14.92 -7.05
CA LEU A 249 8.37 14.74 -5.88
C LEU A 249 7.64 15.07 -4.58
N GLN A 250 6.77 16.09 -4.59
CA GLN A 250 5.91 16.39 -3.44
C GLN A 250 4.94 15.24 -3.14
N ALA A 251 4.30 14.67 -4.16
CA ALA A 251 3.42 13.50 -4.01
C ALA A 251 4.19 12.27 -3.48
N ALA A 252 5.41 12.02 -3.97
CA ALA A 252 6.26 10.96 -3.47
C ALA A 252 6.68 11.15 -2.00
N HIS A 253 6.98 12.40 -1.61
CA HIS A 253 7.28 12.74 -0.21
C HIS A 253 6.05 12.54 0.69
N LEU A 254 4.89 12.99 0.23
CA LEU A 254 3.63 12.84 0.96
C LEU A 254 3.21 11.37 1.09
N PHE A 255 3.45 10.55 0.05
CA PHE A 255 3.30 9.10 0.13
C PHE A 255 4.20 8.49 1.22
N ASP A 256 5.47 8.92 1.34
CA ASP A 256 6.37 8.50 2.42
C ASP A 256 5.84 8.88 3.82
N GLU A 257 5.21 10.05 3.96
CA GLU A 257 4.54 10.45 5.20
C GLU A 257 3.32 9.58 5.52
N TYR A 258 2.51 9.18 4.52
CA TYR A 258 1.41 8.25 4.72
C TYR A 258 1.89 6.90 5.22
N LEU A 259 2.98 6.37 4.66
CA LEU A 259 3.62 5.15 5.14
C LEU A 259 4.05 5.29 6.60
N ALA A 260 4.66 6.43 6.97
CA ALA A 260 5.08 6.70 8.34
C ALA A 260 3.90 6.69 9.33
N GLN A 261 2.80 7.35 8.96
CA GLN A 261 1.61 7.42 9.79
C GLN A 261 0.90 6.07 9.94
N LEU A 262 0.79 5.30 8.85
CA LEU A 262 0.22 3.94 8.90
C LEU A 262 1.09 3.01 9.74
N TRP A 263 2.41 3.06 9.56
CA TRP A 263 3.35 2.29 10.37
C TRP A 263 3.18 2.59 11.85
N TYR A 264 3.13 3.87 12.21
CA TYR A 264 2.94 4.29 13.60
C TYR A 264 1.59 3.87 14.17
N LEU A 265 0.52 4.00 13.39
CA LEU A 265 -0.81 3.56 13.76
C LEU A 265 -0.82 2.06 14.12
N VAL A 266 -0.34 1.22 13.20
CA VAL A 266 -0.31 -0.25 13.36
C VAL A 266 0.58 -0.67 14.54
N ASN A 267 1.71 0.03 14.79
CA ASN A 267 2.59 -0.31 15.91
C ASN A 267 2.08 0.15 17.29
N LYS A 268 1.16 1.13 17.32
CA LYS A 268 0.58 1.64 18.56
C LYS A 268 -0.69 0.93 18.98
N ASP A 269 -1.47 0.52 18.01
CA ASP A 269 -2.76 -0.10 18.23
C ASP A 269 -2.59 -1.52 18.81
N PRO A 270 -3.15 -1.82 20.00
CA PRO A 270 -3.04 -3.13 20.64
C PRO A 270 -3.60 -4.28 19.78
N PHE A 271 -4.53 -4.02 18.86
CA PHE A 271 -5.06 -5.05 17.97
C PHE A 271 -4.02 -5.55 16.97
N TYR A 272 -3.21 -4.64 16.44
CA TYR A 272 -2.22 -4.96 15.41
C TYR A 272 -0.86 -5.31 15.96
N LYS A 273 -0.49 -4.72 17.11
CA LYS A 273 0.78 -4.97 17.76
C LYS A 273 0.88 -6.45 18.16
N LYS A 274 1.88 -7.16 17.61
CA LYS A 274 2.21 -8.49 18.13
C LYS A 274 2.58 -8.37 19.61
N PRO A 275 2.08 -9.24 20.51
CA PRO A 275 2.63 -9.34 21.84
C PRO A 275 4.12 -9.64 21.71
N VAL A 276 4.96 -8.88 22.40
CA VAL A 276 6.37 -9.28 22.59
C VAL A 276 6.32 -10.47 23.54
N LEU A 277 6.62 -11.66 23.04
CA LEU A 277 6.89 -12.86 23.85
C LEU A 277 8.34 -12.83 24.31
#